data_AF-A0A0T9UNZ3-F1
#
_entry.id   AF-A0A0T9UNZ3-F1
#
_cell.length_a   1.000
_cell.length_b   1.000
_cell.length_c   1.000
_cell.angle_alpha   90.00
_cell.angle_beta   90.00
_cell.angle_gamma   90.00
#
_symmetry.space_group_name_H-M   'P 1'
#
loop_
_entity.id
_entity.type
_entity.pdbx_description
1 polymer ?
#
loop_
_entity_poly.entity_id
_entity_poly.type
_entity_poly.pdbx_seq_one_letter_code
_entity_poly.pdbx_strand_id
1 'polypeptide(L)'
;MGNIASTLSTGSMKLNVNGTGATGVKVEGGANGTIDAETTLILNGSQTTAGIVDGNSTSIIGTAGVVGLSTLTSLATLTSGNTASDAMGYITRNGGKLIHNGTLNFDQANSTGVLISGGTLENNSGISVNGTAVNIQGKTLK
;
A
#
# COMPACT_ATOMS: atom_id res chain seq x y z
N MET A 1 -8.95 1.85 23.57
CA MET A 1 -7.84 1.93 22.59
C MET A 1 -7.41 0.49 22.32
N GLY A 2 -7.59 -0.02 21.11
CA GLY A 2 -7.21 -1.41 20.79
C GLY A 2 -5.70 -1.59 20.86
N ASN A 3 -5.23 -2.69 21.44
CA ASN A 3 -3.81 -3.00 21.51
C ASN A 3 -3.23 -3.05 20.09
N ILE A 4 -2.22 -2.22 19.82
CA ILE A 4 -1.46 -2.27 18.56
C ILE A 4 -0.73 -3.61 18.55
N ALA A 5 -1.03 -4.46 17.56
CA ALA A 5 -0.48 -5.81 17.53
C ALA A 5 1.02 -5.82 17.18
N SER A 6 1.46 -4.93 16.29
CA SER A 6 2.86 -4.79 15.86
C SER A 6 3.10 -3.44 15.16
N THR A 7 4.36 -3.00 15.11
CA THR A 7 4.76 -1.76 14.41
C THR A 7 5.85 -2.00 13.37
N LEU A 8 5.79 -1.25 12.27
CA LEU A 8 6.83 -1.16 11.23
C LEU A 8 7.24 0.31 11.05
N SER A 9 8.54 0.58 10.96
CA SER A 9 9.10 1.82 10.43
C SER A 9 10.25 1.45 9.50
N THR A 10 10.28 2.09 8.34
CA THR A 10 11.23 1.73 7.27
C THR A 10 12.51 2.54 7.27
N GLY A 11 12.54 3.69 7.94
CA GLY A 11 13.70 4.59 8.00
C GLY A 11 14.24 4.89 6.60
N SER A 12 15.50 4.52 6.35
CA SER A 12 16.18 4.71 5.07
C SER A 12 16.34 3.41 4.28
N MET A 13 15.43 2.45 4.44
CA MET A 13 15.49 1.19 3.70
C MET A 13 15.39 1.41 2.18
N LYS A 14 16.09 0.55 1.42
CA LYS A 14 15.91 0.41 -0.02
C LYS A 14 15.20 -0.91 -0.31
N LEU A 15 13.98 -0.82 -0.81
CA LEU A 15 13.11 -1.95 -1.11
C LEU A 15 13.01 -2.13 -2.63
N ASN A 16 13.61 -3.21 -3.15
CA ASN A 16 13.54 -3.56 -4.57
C ASN A 16 12.41 -4.59 -4.79
N VAL A 17 11.27 -4.11 -5.30
CA VAL A 17 10.06 -4.88 -5.56
C VAL A 17 10.04 -5.25 -7.04
N ASN A 18 10.87 -6.22 -7.42
CA ASN A 18 11.16 -6.54 -8.82
C ASN A 18 10.34 -7.71 -9.38
N GLY A 19 9.74 -8.54 -8.53
CA GLY A 19 8.94 -9.67 -8.97
C GLY A 19 7.59 -9.22 -9.52
N THR A 20 7.08 -9.89 -10.56
CA THR A 20 5.72 -9.66 -11.05
C THR A 20 4.70 -9.87 -9.94
N GLY A 21 3.81 -8.91 -9.72
CA GLY A 21 2.81 -8.98 -8.65
C GLY A 21 3.36 -8.86 -7.22
N ALA A 22 4.64 -8.53 -7.05
CA ALA A 22 5.25 -8.44 -5.71
C ALA A 22 4.73 -7.22 -4.93
N THR A 23 4.73 -7.35 -3.60
CA THR A 23 4.36 -6.27 -2.67
C THR A 23 5.56 -5.84 -1.86
N GLY A 24 5.81 -4.53 -1.76
CA GLY A 24 6.92 -3.98 -0.97
C GLY A 24 6.66 -4.06 0.54
N VAL A 25 5.56 -3.45 0.99
CA VAL A 25 5.17 -3.42 2.41
C VAL A 25 3.76 -3.97 2.60
N LYS A 26 3.54 -4.74 3.66
CA LYS A 26 2.24 -5.29 4.02
C LYS A 26 1.98 -5.04 5.51
N VAL A 27 0.87 -4.39 5.85
CA VAL A 27 0.46 -4.09 7.24
C VAL A 27 -0.92 -4.69 7.47
N GLU A 28 -1.01 -5.64 8.42
CA GLU A 28 -2.18 -6.51 8.55
C GLU A 28 -2.65 -6.70 10.00
N GLY A 29 -3.92 -7.08 10.18
CA GLY A 29 -4.46 -7.61 11.43
C GLY A 29 -4.38 -6.70 12.67
N GLY A 30 -4.42 -5.39 12.50
CA GLY A 30 -4.30 -4.43 13.61
C GLY A 30 -2.90 -3.86 13.83
N ALA A 31 -1.98 -4.05 12.88
CA ALA A 31 -0.65 -3.47 12.91
C ALA A 31 -0.64 -2.01 12.42
N ASN A 32 0.40 -1.26 12.82
CA ASN A 32 0.67 0.07 12.31
C ASN A 32 2.01 0.10 11.58
N GLY A 33 2.04 0.62 10.36
CA GLY A 33 3.27 0.79 9.59
C GLY A 33 3.49 2.23 9.18
N THR A 34 4.74 2.66 9.18
CA THR A 34 5.19 3.91 8.58
C THR A 34 6.21 3.59 7.51
N ILE A 35 5.94 4.05 6.28
CA ILE A 35 6.95 4.14 5.22
C ILE A 35 7.53 5.56 5.30
N ASP A 36 8.74 5.67 5.82
CA ASP A 36 9.44 6.93 6.03
C ASP A 36 9.84 7.62 4.71
N ALA A 37 9.99 8.94 4.73
CA ALA A 37 10.28 9.74 3.53
C ALA A 37 11.59 9.33 2.84
N GLU A 38 12.58 8.91 3.63
CA GLU A 38 13.90 8.45 3.17
C GLU A 38 13.88 7.03 2.59
N THR A 39 12.74 6.33 2.66
CA THR A 39 12.63 4.98 2.11
C THR A 39 12.54 5.04 0.59
N THR A 40 13.43 4.27 -0.06
CA THR A 40 13.43 4.12 -1.51
C THR A 40 12.67 2.85 -1.88
N LEU A 41 11.50 3.00 -2.52
CA LEU A 41 10.71 1.91 -3.07
C LEU A 41 10.88 1.87 -4.59
N ILE A 42 11.36 0.73 -5.12
CA ILE A 42 11.57 0.50 -6.55
C ILE A 42 10.62 -0.61 -7.00
N LEU A 43 9.65 -0.27 -7.83
CA LEU A 43 8.53 -1.08 -8.30
C LEU A 43 8.73 -1.51 -9.77
N ASN A 44 9.85 -2.17 -10.06
CA ASN A 44 10.27 -2.49 -11.43
C ASN A 44 9.58 -3.72 -12.02
N GLY A 45 8.92 -4.54 -11.19
CA GLY A 45 8.11 -5.65 -11.68
C GLY A 45 6.78 -5.17 -12.25
N SER A 46 6.25 -5.84 -13.28
CA SER A 46 4.86 -5.61 -13.71
C SER A 46 3.90 -5.93 -12.56
N GLN A 47 2.82 -5.15 -12.42
CA GLN A 47 1.78 -5.37 -11.41
C GLN A 47 2.26 -5.33 -9.95
N THR A 48 3.42 -4.73 -9.68
CA THR A 48 3.92 -4.59 -8.30
C THR A 48 3.10 -3.59 -7.50
N THR A 49 3.03 -3.79 -6.19
CA THR A 49 2.36 -2.90 -5.25
C THR A 49 3.34 -2.33 -4.23
N ALA A 50 3.37 -1.01 -4.01
CA ALA A 50 4.28 -0.42 -3.03
C ALA A 50 3.89 -0.82 -1.60
N GLY A 51 2.60 -0.69 -1.26
CA GLY A 51 2.10 -1.04 0.07
C GLY A 51 0.66 -1.58 0.08
N ILE A 52 0.40 -2.57 0.93
CA ILE A 52 -0.94 -3.07 1.23
C ILE A 52 -1.25 -2.85 2.71
N VAL A 53 -2.43 -2.30 3.00
CA VAL A 53 -3.00 -2.26 4.34
C VAL A 53 -4.30 -3.06 4.38
N ASP A 54 -4.34 -4.08 5.22
CA ASP A 54 -5.45 -5.03 5.34
C ASP A 54 -5.90 -5.13 6.80
N GLY A 55 -7.18 -4.93 7.08
CA GLY A 55 -7.68 -5.12 8.45
C GLY A 55 -7.67 -6.60 8.87
N ASN A 56 -7.68 -7.52 7.91
CA ASN A 56 -7.51 -8.95 8.15
C ASN A 56 -6.02 -9.31 8.10
N SER A 57 -5.61 -10.34 8.84
CA SER A 57 -4.29 -10.97 8.67
C SER A 57 -4.41 -12.42 8.24
N THR A 58 -3.32 -12.95 7.70
CA THR A 58 -3.15 -14.36 7.40
C THR A 58 -1.90 -14.86 8.11
N SER A 59 -1.96 -16.04 8.72
CA SER A 59 -0.79 -16.71 9.28
C SER A 59 0.20 -17.10 8.18
N ILE A 60 1.46 -17.37 8.55
CA ILE A 60 2.50 -17.81 7.61
C ILE A 60 2.14 -19.13 6.91
N ILE A 61 1.26 -19.93 7.51
CA ILE A 61 0.72 -21.18 6.92
C ILE A 61 -0.58 -20.96 6.12
N GLY A 62 -0.99 -19.71 5.88
CA GLY A 62 -2.15 -19.40 5.04
C GLY A 62 -3.51 -19.43 5.75
N THR A 63 -3.56 -19.65 7.07
CA THR A 63 -4.82 -19.63 7.83
C THR A 63 -5.27 -18.21 8.14
N ALA A 64 -6.58 -17.99 8.25
CA ALA A 64 -7.11 -16.71 8.72
C ALA A 64 -6.52 -16.35 10.10
N GLY A 65 -6.10 -15.10 10.24
CA GLY A 65 -5.47 -14.56 11.44
C GLY A 65 -6.38 -13.60 12.20
N VAL A 66 -5.73 -12.69 12.95
CA VAL A 66 -6.37 -11.61 13.69
C VAL A 66 -7.01 -10.60 12.73
N VAL A 67 -8.17 -10.08 13.12
CA VAL A 67 -8.83 -8.94 12.48
C VAL A 67 -8.67 -7.72 13.39
N GLY A 68 -8.19 -6.61 12.84
CA GLY A 68 -7.97 -5.38 13.58
C GLY A 68 -7.81 -4.18 12.66
N LEU A 69 -7.96 -2.97 13.20
CA LEU A 69 -7.74 -1.75 12.43
C LEU A 69 -6.25 -1.59 12.13
N SER A 70 -5.84 -1.95 10.90
CA SER A 70 -4.48 -1.74 10.41
C SER A 70 -4.33 -0.34 9.83
N THR A 71 -3.23 0.35 10.14
CA THR A 71 -2.92 1.66 9.55
C THR A 71 -1.55 1.64 8.87
N LEU A 72 -1.49 2.13 7.63
CA LEU A 72 -0.25 2.41 6.93
C LEU A 72 -0.15 3.92 6.68
N THR A 73 0.85 4.57 7.27
CA THR A 73 1.23 5.95 6.95
C THR A 73 2.37 5.92 5.95
N SER A 74 2.20 6.56 4.79
CA SER A 74 3.28 6.64 3.80
C SER A 74 3.71 8.07 3.55
N LEU A 75 5.00 8.32 3.76
CA LEU A 75 5.73 9.54 3.45
C LEU A 75 6.60 9.39 2.20
N ALA A 76 6.64 8.19 1.60
CA ALA A 76 7.54 7.88 0.48
C ALA A 76 7.21 8.65 -0.80
N THR A 77 8.25 8.90 -1.59
CA THR A 77 8.15 9.42 -2.96
C THR A 77 8.17 8.28 -3.96
N LEU A 78 7.02 8.00 -4.57
CA LEU A 78 6.86 7.01 -5.63
C LEU A 78 6.72 7.74 -6.98
N THR A 79 7.69 7.60 -7.86
CA THR A 79 7.73 8.30 -9.16
C THR A 79 7.94 7.33 -10.32
N SER A 80 7.70 7.79 -11.55
CA SER A 80 7.90 7.03 -12.79
C SER A 80 9.30 6.45 -12.97
N GLY A 81 10.33 7.11 -12.41
CA GLY A 81 11.70 6.58 -12.40
C GLY A 81 11.88 5.31 -11.58
N ASN A 82 10.91 4.99 -10.73
CA ASN A 82 10.92 3.85 -9.83
C ASN A 82 9.79 2.86 -10.12
N THR A 83 9.07 2.96 -11.25
CA THR A 83 7.90 2.10 -11.53
C THR A 83 7.86 1.52 -12.94
N ALA A 84 7.30 0.31 -13.04
CA ALA A 84 6.94 -0.34 -14.30
C ALA A 84 5.45 -0.14 -14.66
N SER A 85 5.04 -0.61 -15.84
CA SER A 85 3.64 -0.61 -16.26
C SER A 85 2.76 -1.43 -15.31
N ASP A 86 1.48 -1.06 -15.25
CA ASP A 86 0.48 -1.75 -14.44
C ASP A 86 0.78 -1.76 -12.93
N ALA A 87 1.77 -0.97 -12.48
CA ALA A 87 2.12 -0.87 -11.07
C ALA A 87 0.99 -0.20 -10.26
N MET A 88 0.87 -0.63 -9.02
CA MET A 88 -0.05 -0.09 -8.03
C MET A 88 0.74 0.63 -6.93
N GLY A 89 0.33 1.84 -6.57
CA GLY A 89 0.93 2.53 -5.43
C GLY A 89 0.56 1.81 -4.15
N TYR A 90 -0.73 1.84 -3.81
CA TYR A 90 -1.22 1.24 -2.58
C TYR A 90 -2.54 0.50 -2.75
N ILE A 91 -2.77 -0.46 -1.86
CA ILE A 91 -4.06 -1.13 -1.71
C ILE A 91 -4.50 -0.99 -0.25
N THR A 92 -5.73 -0.56 -0.02
CA THR A 92 -6.36 -0.51 1.30
C THR A 92 -7.65 -1.33 1.28
N ARG A 93 -7.75 -2.32 2.17
CA ARG A 93 -8.86 -3.29 2.14
C ARG A 93 -9.28 -3.82 3.51
N ASN A 94 -10.48 -4.42 3.57
CA ASN A 94 -11.06 -5.05 4.76
C ASN A 94 -10.96 -4.22 6.05
N GLY A 95 -11.24 -2.92 5.98
CA GLY A 95 -11.16 -2.01 7.12
C GLY A 95 -9.75 -1.48 7.43
N GLY A 96 -8.74 -1.80 6.62
CA GLY A 96 -7.44 -1.15 6.65
C GLY A 96 -7.54 0.35 6.33
N LYS A 97 -6.62 1.15 6.86
CA LYS A 97 -6.51 2.60 6.64
C LYS A 97 -5.16 2.97 6.06
N LEU A 98 -5.15 3.64 4.91
CA LEU A 98 -3.97 4.27 4.34
C LEU A 98 -4.01 5.77 4.64
N ILE A 99 -2.92 6.31 5.18
CA ILE A 99 -2.67 7.75 5.32
C ILE A 99 -1.54 8.09 4.33
N HIS A 100 -1.88 8.78 3.25
CA HIS A 100 -0.94 9.17 2.20
C HIS A 100 -0.48 10.62 2.40
N ASN A 101 0.80 10.79 2.75
CA ASN A 101 1.45 12.08 2.96
C ASN A 101 2.62 12.32 1.99
N GLY A 102 3.10 11.27 1.31
CA GLY A 102 4.22 11.32 0.37
C GLY A 102 3.84 11.82 -1.02
N THR A 103 4.60 11.45 -2.05
CA THR A 103 4.24 11.78 -3.45
C THR A 103 3.97 10.50 -4.22
N LEU A 104 2.94 10.49 -5.06
CA LEU A 104 2.69 9.41 -6.01
C LEU A 104 2.51 10.00 -7.40
N ASN A 105 3.50 9.81 -8.27
CA ASN A 105 3.45 10.20 -9.68
C ASN A 105 3.87 9.07 -10.62
N PHE A 106 2.93 8.35 -11.23
CA PHE A 106 3.23 7.26 -12.16
C PHE A 106 2.91 7.62 -13.60
N ASP A 107 3.93 7.84 -14.44
CA ASP A 107 3.73 8.11 -15.87
C ASP A 107 3.53 6.84 -16.71
N GLN A 108 3.81 5.67 -16.11
CA GLN A 108 3.67 4.37 -16.78
C GLN A 108 2.20 4.04 -17.02
N ALA A 109 1.91 3.49 -18.19
CA ALA A 109 0.54 3.16 -18.61
C ALA A 109 -0.15 2.15 -17.67
N ASN A 110 -1.47 2.26 -17.60
CA ASN A 110 -2.38 1.40 -16.82
C ASN A 110 -2.06 1.33 -15.32
N SER A 111 -1.31 2.31 -14.81
CA SER A 111 -0.97 2.35 -13.40
C SER A 111 -2.18 2.73 -12.53
N THR A 112 -2.21 2.22 -11.30
CA THR A 112 -3.22 2.60 -10.31
C THR A 112 -2.54 3.26 -9.11
N GLY A 113 -2.99 4.45 -8.72
CA GLY A 113 -2.43 5.13 -7.55
C GLY A 113 -2.81 4.39 -6.26
N VAL A 114 -4.10 4.39 -5.94
CA VAL A 114 -4.65 3.68 -4.77
C VAL A 114 -5.88 2.86 -5.15
N LEU A 115 -5.88 1.57 -4.81
CA LEU A 115 -7.07 0.74 -4.82
C LEU A 115 -7.67 0.66 -3.41
N ILE A 116 -8.95 1.02 -3.30
CA ILE A 116 -9.75 0.91 -2.07
C ILE A 116 -10.74 -0.22 -2.26
N SER A 117 -10.59 -1.31 -1.51
CA SER A 117 -11.49 -2.48 -1.56
C SER A 117 -12.03 -2.77 -0.16
N GLY A 118 -13.00 -1.96 0.27
CA GLY A 118 -13.53 -2.00 1.65
C GLY A 118 -12.57 -1.48 2.72
N GLY A 119 -11.54 -0.70 2.35
CA GLY A 119 -10.67 0.04 3.26
C GLY A 119 -10.96 1.54 3.29
N THR A 120 -10.06 2.31 3.88
CA THR A 120 -10.10 3.79 3.92
C THR A 120 -8.80 4.38 3.38
N LEU A 121 -8.92 5.47 2.61
CA LEU A 121 -7.81 6.33 2.20
C LEU A 121 -8.02 7.72 2.83
N GLU A 122 -7.02 8.19 3.56
CA GLU A 122 -6.84 9.58 3.96
C GLU A 122 -5.70 10.16 3.12
N ASN A 123 -6.03 11.05 2.18
CA ASN A 123 -5.08 11.58 1.21
C ASN A 123 -4.74 13.04 1.51
N ASN A 124 -3.49 13.31 1.89
CA ASN A 124 -3.00 14.63 2.26
C ASN A 124 -2.04 15.23 1.22
N SER A 125 -1.82 14.54 0.10
CA SER A 125 -0.86 14.92 -0.95
C SER A 125 -1.32 14.51 -2.36
N GLY A 126 -0.52 14.85 -3.38
CA GLY A 126 -0.87 14.63 -4.78
C GLY A 126 -0.71 13.17 -5.23
N ILE A 127 -1.74 12.64 -5.89
CA ILE A 127 -1.71 11.37 -6.63
C ILE A 127 -1.95 11.67 -8.10
N SER A 128 -0.94 11.45 -8.93
CA SER A 128 -0.98 11.61 -10.39
C SER A 128 -0.56 10.29 -11.04
N VAL A 129 -1.36 9.77 -11.97
CA VAL A 129 -1.01 8.52 -12.66
C VAL A 129 -1.50 8.52 -14.11
N ASN A 130 -0.80 7.80 -14.98
CA ASN A 130 -1.22 7.48 -16.33
C ASN A 130 -2.09 6.21 -16.31
N GLY A 131 -3.28 6.37 -15.72
CA GLY A 131 -4.23 5.29 -15.47
C GLY A 131 -5.30 5.74 -14.49
N THR A 132 -5.54 4.96 -13.43
CA THR A 132 -6.58 5.27 -12.43
C THR A 132 -5.97 5.79 -11.14
N ALA A 133 -6.09 7.09 -10.85
CA ALA A 133 -5.50 7.69 -9.64
C ALA A 133 -6.03 7.03 -8.36
N VAL A 134 -7.35 6.94 -8.22
CA VAL A 134 -8.00 6.25 -7.10
C VAL A 134 -9.12 5.37 -7.66
N ASN A 135 -9.00 4.06 -7.41
CA ASN A 135 -10.02 3.06 -7.77
C ASN A 135 -10.76 2.63 -6.51
N ILE A 136 -12.07 2.85 -6.44
CA ILE A 136 -12.89 2.49 -5.29
C ILE A 136 -13.81 1.35 -5.68
N GLN A 137 -13.57 0.20 -5.06
CA GLN A 137 -14.42 -0.97 -5.14
C GLN A 137 -15.19 -1.09 -3.83
N GLY A 138 -16.52 -0.92 -3.93
CA GLY A 138 -17.41 -1.11 -2.79
C GLY A 138 -17.27 -2.53 -2.22
N LYS A 139 -17.60 -2.70 -0.94
CA LYS A 139 -17.73 -4.03 -0.35
C LYS A 139 -18.83 -4.78 -1.12
N THR A 140 -18.47 -5.82 -1.87
CA THR A 140 -19.48 -6.76 -2.37
C THR A 140 -20.06 -7.45 -1.13
N LEU A 141 -21.28 -7.05 -0.74
CA LEU A 141 -22.07 -7.79 0.24
C LEU A 141 -22.28 -9.19 -0.35
N LYS A 142 -21.57 -10.19 0.17
CA LYS A 142 -21.95 -11.59 -0.01
C LYS A 142 -22.98 -11.94 1.06
#